data_AF-A4ES90-F1
#
_entry.id   AF-A4ES90-F1
#
_cell.length_a   1.000
_cell.length_b   1.000
_cell.length_c   1.000
_cell.angle_alpha   90.00
_cell.angle_beta   90.00
_cell.angle_gamma   90.00
#
_symmetry.space_group_name_H-M   'P 1'
#
loop_
_entity.id
_entity.type
_entity.pdbx_description
1 polymer ?
#
loop_
_entity_poly.entity_id
_entity_poly.type
_entity_poly.pdbx_seq_one_letter_code
_entity_poly.pdbx_strand_id
1 'polypeptide(L)' 'MGRLIRLVFFTGIAFISGILFERSHQKDLCAKSGGQWIRGGFCAGE' A
#
# COMPACT_ATOMS: atom_id res chain seq x y z
N MET A 1 18.61 17.27 18.72
CA MET A 1 17.88 16.01 18.45
C MET A 1 16.61 16.18 17.58
N GLY A 2 15.88 17.32 17.63
CA GLY A 2 14.64 17.51 16.84
C GLY A 2 14.75 17.34 15.32
N ARG A 3 15.93 17.59 14.73
CA ARG A 3 16.15 17.40 13.28
C ARG A 3 16.09 15.94 12.84
N LEU A 4 16.55 15.00 13.68
CA LEU A 4 16.54 13.56 13.39
C LEU A 4 15.14 12.97 13.54
N ILE A 5 14.41 13.36 14.59
CA ILE A 5 13.03 12.93 14.83
C ILE A 5 12.12 13.35 13.67
N ARG A 6 12.28 14.59 13.18
CA ARG A 6 11.55 15.09 12.02
C ARG A 6 11.81 14.25 10.77
N LEU A 7 13.06 13.86 10.52
CA LEU A 7 13.40 13.01 9.38
C LEU A 7 12.69 11.66 9.48
N VAL A 8 12.87 10.92 10.59
CA VAL A 8 12.25 9.60 10.79
C VAL A 8 10.73 9.67 10.63
N PHE A 9 10.10 10.73 11.10
CA PHE A 9 8.66 10.93 10.95
C PHE A 9 8.24 11.08 9.48
N PHE A 10 8.92 11.93 8.71
CA PHE A 10 8.62 12.09 7.29
C PHE A 10 8.93 10.83 6.48
N THR A 11 10.03 10.14 6.75
CA THR A 11 10.34 8.88 6.08
C THR A 11 9.32 7.80 6.43
N GLY A 12 8.86 7.74 7.68
CA GLY A 12 7.82 6.81 8.12
C GLY A 12 6.49 7.05 7.41
N ILE A 13 6.06 8.31 7.28
CA ILE A 13 4.85 8.65 6.53
C ILE A 13 5.00 8.27 5.06
N ALA A 14 6.11 8.67 4.42
CA ALA A 14 6.35 8.36 3.01
C ALA A 14 6.35 6.84 2.75
N PHE A 15 6.93 6.06 3.66
CA PHE A 15 6.92 4.60 3.60
C PHE A 15 5.50 4.01 3.68
N ILE A 16 4.70 4.44 4.67
CA ILE A 16 3.31 3.96 4.82
C ILE A 16 2.47 4.36 3.61
N SER A 17 2.61 5.59 3.12
CA SER A 17 1.93 6.05 1.91
C SER A 17 2.30 5.21 0.68
N GLY A 18 3.58 4.84 0.53
CA GLY A 18 4.04 3.95 -0.54
C GLY A 18 3.40 2.55 -0.47
N ILE A 19 3.34 1.95 0.72
CA ILE A 19 2.70 0.63 0.92
C ILE A 19 1.20 0.69 0.60
N LEU A 20 0.51 1.75 1.02
CA LEU A 20 -0.91 1.92 0.72
C LEU A 20 -1.16 2.15 -0.77
N PHE A 21 -0.30 2.94 -1.43
CA PHE A 21 -0.37 3.18 -2.87
C PHE A 21 -0.20 1.89 -3.66
N GLU A 22 0.84 1.11 -3.37
CA GLU A 22 1.09 -0.17 -4.04
C GLU A 22 -0.08 -1.13 -3.83
N ARG A 23 -0.60 -1.22 -2.60
CA ARG A 23 -1.75 -2.09 -2.29
C ARG A 23 -3.02 -1.66 -3.03
N SER A 24 -3.26 -0.36 -3.20
CA SER A 24 -4.39 0.14 -4.01
C SER A 24 -4.19 -0.19 -5.49
N HIS A 25 -2.97 -0.06 -6.01
CA HIS A 25 -2.66 -0.43 -7.39
C HIS A 25 -2.92 -1.91 -7.66
N GLN A 26 -2.48 -2.80 -6.76
CA GLN A 26 -2.73 -4.25 -6.86
C GLN A 26 -4.23 -4.59 -6.79
N LYS A 27 -5.01 -3.84 -6.00
CA LYS A 27 -6.49 -3.97 -5.96
C LYS A 27 -7.13 -3.61 -7.28
N ASP A 28 -6.73 -2.49 -7.87
CA ASP A 28 -7.24 -2.05 -9.18
C ASP A 28 -6.88 -3.04 -10.28
N LEU A 29 -5.66 -3.58 -10.27
CA LEU A 29 -5.25 -4.63 -11.21
C LEU A 29 -6.08 -5.91 -11.04
N CYS A 30 -6.30 -6.34 -9.80
CA CYS A 30 -7.14 -7.49 -9.50
C CYS A 30 -8.57 -7.31 -10.05
N ALA A 31 -9.18 -6.16 -9.78
CA ALA A 31 -10.53 -5.84 -10.27
C ALA A 31 -10.58 -5.78 -11.81
N LYS A 32 -9.53 -5.25 -12.46
CA LYS A 32 -9.42 -5.26 -13.93
C LYS A 32 -9.25 -6.65 -14.53
N SER A 33 -8.60 -7.56 -13.82
CA SER A 33 -8.39 -8.94 -14.25
C SER A 33 -9.63 -9.83 -14.08
N GLY A 34 -10.74 -9.28 -13.55
CA GLY A 34 -11.94 -10.05 -13.20
C GLY A 34 -11.87 -10.75 -11.84
N GLY A 35 -10.76 -10.57 -11.11
CA GLY A 35 -10.55 -11.13 -9.79
C GLY A 35 -11.17 -10.27 -8.68
N GLN A 36 -11.40 -10.90 -7.52
CA GLN A 36 -11.89 -10.22 -6.33
C GLN A 36 -10.76 -10.04 -5.31
N TRP A 37 -10.54 -8.80 -4.85
CA TRP A 37 -9.57 -8.56 -3.79
C TRP A 37 -10.10 -9.07 -2.45
N ILE A 38 -9.58 -10.19 -1.96
CA ILE A 38 -10.04 -10.76 -0.69
C ILE A 38 -9.33 -10.13 0.51
N ARG A 39 -9.99 -10.26 1.67
CA ARG A 39 -9.53 -9.73 2.96
C ARG A 39 -8.15 -10.25 3.41
N GLY A 40 -7.67 -11.34 2.81
CA GLY A 40 -6.32 -11.89 2.99
C GLY A 40 -5.20 -11.07 2.35
N GLY A 41 -5.52 -10.01 1.59
CA GLY A 41 -4.51 -9.12 0.99
C GLY A 41 -3.90 -9.66 -0.30
N PHE A 42 -4.59 -10.59 -0.95
CA PHE A 42 -4.25 -11.12 -2.26
C PHE A 42 -5.48 -11.07 -3.18
N CYS A 43 -5.22 -11.08 -4.48
CA CYS A 43 -6.27 -11.22 -5.48
C CYS A 43 -6.71 -12.69 -5.55
N ALA A 44 -8.01 -12.96 -5.49
CA ALA A 44 -8.55 -14.27 -5.84
C ALA A 44 -9.87 -14.15 -6.58
N GLY A 45 -10.02 -15.02 -7.54
CA GLY A 45 -11.00 -14.90 -8.61
C GLY A 45 -10.25 -15.36 -9.84
N GLU A 46 -10.85 -16.37 -10.47
CA GLU A 46 -10.41 -17.17 -11.61
C GLU A 46 -9.37 -16.56 -12.56
#